data_AF-A0A939FN25-F1
#
_entry.id   AF-A0A939FN25-F1
#
_cell.length_a   1.000
_cell.length_b   1.000
_cell.length_c   1.000
_cell.angle_alpha   90.00
_cell.angle_beta   90.00
_cell.angle_gamma   90.00
#
_symmetry.space_group_name_H-M   'P 1'
#
loop_
_entity.id
_entity.type
_entity.pdbx_description
1 polymer ?
#
loop_
_entity_poly.entity_id
_entity_poly.type
_entity_poly.pdbx_seq_one_letter_code
_entity_poly.pdbx_strand_id
1 'polypeptide(L)'
;MTTPVLYLLGTAAPPVLDIGDVIRRAHSDGWDVCLGLTPTAAEWLEDRLPALESLTGRPIRSRHRRPTEVDVWPAADVALVAPATFNTVNHWALGLTSHFVPAFAAEAIGKGIPLVTMPCVNQALAQHPQFERSLATLRDAGVTVLRGAPDVDWDAALSEAGRRID
;
A
#
# COMPACT_ATOMS: atom_id res chain seq x y z
N MET A 1 -12.77 -21.58 -5.91
CA MET A 1 -12.80 -20.24 -5.32
C MET A 1 -11.75 -19.43 -6.07
N THR A 2 -12.08 -18.21 -6.48
CA THR A 2 -11.11 -17.32 -7.15
C THR A 2 -10.05 -16.87 -6.14
N THR A 3 -8.79 -16.84 -6.55
CA THR A 3 -7.69 -16.31 -5.72
C THR A 3 -7.96 -14.83 -5.39
N PRO A 4 -7.98 -14.44 -4.11
CA PRO A 4 -8.24 -13.05 -3.74
C PRO A 4 -7.07 -12.14 -4.15
N VAL A 5 -7.41 -10.93 -4.61
CA VAL A 5 -6.46 -9.95 -5.13
C VAL A 5 -6.06 -8.96 -4.04
N LEU A 6 -4.77 -8.97 -3.69
CA LEU A 6 -4.15 -8.00 -2.79
C LEU A 6 -3.48 -6.88 -3.58
N TYR A 7 -3.93 -5.65 -3.38
CA TYR A 7 -3.17 -4.48 -3.79
C TYR A 7 -2.17 -4.12 -2.69
N LEU A 8 -0.90 -4.44 -2.91
CA LEU A 8 0.20 -4.10 -2.01
C LEU A 8 0.80 -2.76 -2.45
N LEU A 9 0.64 -1.72 -1.64
CA LEU A 9 0.99 -0.34 -2.00
C LEU A 9 2.11 0.19 -1.09
N GLY A 10 3.34 0.19 -1.61
CA GLY A 10 4.55 0.59 -0.90
C GLY A 10 4.90 2.07 -1.02
N THR A 11 5.43 2.66 0.04
CA THR A 11 5.93 4.04 0.07
C THR A 11 7.39 4.10 0.55
N ALA A 12 8.07 5.23 0.36
CA ALA A 12 9.52 5.34 0.55
C ALA A 12 9.95 5.39 2.04
N ALA A 13 9.91 4.24 2.70
CA ALA A 13 10.53 3.98 3.99
C ALA A 13 11.34 2.67 3.91
N PRO A 14 12.41 2.49 4.71
CA PRO A 14 13.33 1.35 4.58
C PRO A 14 12.68 -0.04 4.44
N PRO A 15 11.57 -0.37 5.14
CA PRO A 15 10.94 -1.69 5.03
C PRO A 15 10.42 -2.03 3.62
N VAL A 16 10.24 -1.03 2.75
CA VAL A 16 9.87 -1.25 1.34
C VAL A 16 10.96 -2.00 0.57
N LEU A 17 12.19 -2.03 1.07
CA LEU A 17 13.28 -2.77 0.45
C LEU A 17 13.08 -4.29 0.55
N ASP A 18 12.23 -4.76 1.47
CA ASP A 18 11.91 -6.17 1.69
C ASP A 18 10.64 -6.62 0.92
N ILE A 19 10.04 -5.73 0.12
CA ILE A 19 8.73 -5.95 -0.51
C ILE A 19 8.66 -7.22 -1.38
N GLY A 20 9.78 -7.63 -1.99
CA GLY A 20 9.84 -8.87 -2.76
C GLY A 20 9.63 -10.12 -1.90
N ASP A 21 10.16 -10.14 -0.68
CA ASP A 21 9.96 -11.25 0.26
C ASP A 21 8.52 -11.27 0.77
N VAL A 22 7.94 -10.09 1.01
CA VAL A 22 6.53 -9.93 1.39
C VAL A 22 5.59 -10.47 0.31
N ILE A 23 5.87 -10.17 -0.96
CA ILE A 23 5.07 -10.69 -2.08
C ILE A 23 5.14 -12.24 -2.15
N ARG A 24 6.32 -12.84 -1.94
CA ARG A 24 6.45 -14.31 -1.91
C ARG A 24 5.63 -14.94 -0.77
N ARG A 25 5.60 -14.31 0.40
CA ARG A 25 4.77 -14.74 1.52
C ARG A 25 3.29 -14.62 1.18
N ALA A 26 2.85 -13.47 0.68
CA ALA A 26 1.47 -13.27 0.25
C ALA A 26 1.03 -14.31 -0.81
N HIS A 27 1.89 -14.65 -1.79
CA HIS A 27 1.59 -15.73 -2.72
C HIS A 27 1.46 -17.09 -2.04
N SER A 28 2.30 -17.36 -1.03
CA SER A 28 2.23 -18.59 -0.23
C SER A 28 0.94 -18.68 0.59
N ASP A 29 0.41 -17.52 1.03
CA ASP A 29 -0.86 -17.37 1.71
C ASP A 29 -2.07 -17.37 0.75
N GLY A 30 -1.83 -17.54 -0.56
CA GLY A 30 -2.87 -17.67 -1.57
C GLY A 30 -3.40 -16.36 -2.15
N TRP A 31 -2.66 -15.26 -2.02
CA TRP A 31 -3.00 -13.99 -2.68
C TRP A 31 -2.53 -13.91 -4.12
N ASP A 32 -3.28 -13.19 -4.94
CA ASP A 32 -2.80 -12.65 -6.22
C ASP A 32 -2.39 -11.18 -6.01
N VAL A 33 -1.10 -10.85 -6.13
CA VAL A 33 -0.58 -9.54 -5.72
C VAL A 33 -0.42 -8.57 -6.89
N CYS A 34 -0.98 -7.38 -6.74
CA CYS A 34 -0.68 -6.21 -7.57
C CYS A 34 0.17 -5.22 -6.76
N LEU A 35 1.41 -4.97 -7.19
CA LEU A 35 2.32 -4.07 -6.46
C LEU A 35 2.29 -2.64 -7.01
N GLY A 36 1.89 -1.70 -6.16
CA GLY A 36 1.97 -0.26 -6.42
C GLY A 36 3.04 0.38 -5.57
N LEU A 37 3.73 1.38 -6.11
CA LEU A 37 4.79 2.10 -5.40
C LEU A 37 4.58 3.60 -5.52
N THR A 38 4.99 4.38 -4.52
CA THR A 38 5.19 5.82 -4.74
C THR A 38 6.35 6.04 -5.72
N PRO A 39 6.42 7.16 -6.46
CA PRO A 39 7.53 7.41 -7.38
C PRO A 39 8.91 7.27 -6.72
N THR A 40 9.09 7.82 -5.51
CA THR A 40 10.34 7.68 -4.74
C THR A 40 10.63 6.23 -4.34
N ALA A 41 9.62 5.44 -3.97
CA ALA A 41 9.85 4.02 -3.64
C ALA A 41 10.20 3.21 -4.90
N ALA A 42 9.62 3.53 -6.05
CA ALA A 42 9.97 2.93 -7.33
C ALA A 42 11.41 3.26 -7.75
N GLU A 43 11.85 4.50 -7.51
CA GLU A 43 13.25 4.92 -7.72
C GLU A 43 14.23 4.12 -6.86
N TRP A 44 13.95 3.94 -5.56
CA TRP A 44 14.78 3.10 -4.67
C TRP A 44 14.84 1.62 -5.09
N LEU A 45 13.87 1.18 -5.87
CA LEU A 45 13.69 -0.20 -6.32
C LEU A 45 13.97 -0.38 -7.80
N GLU A 46 14.54 0.63 -8.50
CA GLU A 46 14.64 0.65 -9.95
C GLU A 46 15.28 -0.62 -10.54
N ASP A 47 16.43 -1.04 -9.99
CA ASP A 47 17.16 -2.24 -10.41
C ASP A 47 16.39 -3.54 -10.14
N ARG A 48 15.40 -3.50 -9.24
CA ARG A 48 14.60 -4.65 -8.83
C ARG A 48 13.23 -4.70 -9.50
N LEU A 49 12.81 -3.64 -10.21
CA LEU A 49 11.48 -3.60 -10.85
C LEU A 49 11.25 -4.78 -11.79
N PRO A 50 12.18 -5.18 -12.70
CA PRO A 50 11.92 -6.33 -13.59
C PRO A 50 11.70 -7.65 -12.84
N ALA A 51 12.41 -7.84 -11.72
CA ALA A 51 12.23 -9.02 -10.87
C ALA A 51 10.89 -8.99 -10.13
N LEU A 52 10.43 -7.81 -9.68
CA LEU A 52 9.12 -7.63 -9.05
C LEU A 52 7.97 -7.81 -10.05
N GLU A 53 8.12 -7.34 -11.29
CA GLU A 53 7.15 -7.59 -12.37
C GLU A 53 7.04 -9.08 -12.68
N SER A 54 8.19 -9.76 -12.78
CA SER A 54 8.23 -11.21 -12.99
C SER A 54 7.58 -11.95 -11.81
N LEU A 55 7.82 -11.50 -10.59
CA LEU A 55 7.27 -12.09 -9.38
C LEU A 55 5.75 -11.95 -9.30
N THR A 56 5.21 -10.78 -9.62
CA THR A 56 3.76 -10.48 -9.59
C THR A 56 3.01 -10.87 -10.87
N GLY A 57 3.75 -11.22 -11.92
CA GLY A 57 3.23 -11.52 -13.26
C GLY A 57 2.62 -10.30 -13.96
N ARG A 58 2.83 -9.07 -13.45
CA ARG A 58 2.21 -7.84 -13.94
C ARG A 58 3.14 -6.63 -13.81
N PRO A 59 2.92 -5.55 -14.58
CA PRO A 59 3.69 -4.32 -14.42
C PRO A 59 3.52 -3.69 -13.04
N ILE A 60 4.61 -3.18 -12.48
CA ILE A 60 4.59 -2.42 -11.22
C ILE A 60 4.07 -1.01 -11.50
N ARG A 61 3.12 -0.53 -10.70
CA ARG A 61 2.46 0.76 -10.93
C ARG A 61 2.98 1.84 -9.99
N SER A 62 3.64 2.85 -10.54
CA SER A 62 4.10 4.04 -9.79
C SER A 62 3.45 5.36 -10.20
N ARG A 63 2.79 5.37 -11.36
CA ARG A 63 2.11 6.55 -11.93
C ARG A 63 0.68 6.23 -12.33
N HIS A 64 -0.09 7.28 -12.55
CA HIS A 64 -1.40 7.15 -13.17
C HIS A 64 -1.26 6.59 -14.58
N ARG A 65 -2.17 5.67 -14.92
CA ARG A 65 -2.34 5.16 -16.28
C ARG A 65 -2.76 6.30 -17.21
N ARG A 66 -2.17 6.36 -18.41
CA ARG A 66 -2.63 7.26 -19.48
C ARG A 66 -3.97 6.76 -20.04
N PRO A 67 -4.85 7.63 -20.55
CA PRO A 67 -6.16 7.21 -21.07
C PRO A 67 -6.11 6.12 -22.15
N THR A 68 -5.01 6.02 -22.89
CA THR A 68 -4.79 5.05 -23.98
C THR A 68 -4.16 3.73 -23.53
N GLU A 69 -3.62 3.65 -22.33
CA GLU A 69 -3.03 2.40 -21.80
C GLU A 69 -4.16 1.47 -21.34
N VAL A 70 -4.01 0.16 -21.48
CA VAL A 70 -4.99 -0.81 -20.95
C VAL A 70 -4.72 -1.04 -19.45
N ASP A 71 -5.77 -1.09 -18.63
CA ASP A 71 -5.59 -1.50 -17.24
C ASP A 71 -5.50 -3.03 -17.17
N VAL A 72 -4.34 -3.52 -16.74
CA VAL A 72 -4.02 -4.96 -16.65
C VAL A 72 -4.13 -5.51 -15.23
N TRP A 73 -4.43 -4.65 -14.25
CA TRP A 73 -4.65 -5.10 -12.88
C TRP A 73 -6.11 -5.54 -12.71
N PRO A 74 -6.36 -6.73 -12.11
CA PRO A 74 -7.72 -7.11 -11.70
C PRO A 74 -8.25 -6.17 -10.61
N ALA A 75 -9.56 -6.22 -10.35
CA ALA A 75 -10.13 -5.48 -9.22
C ALA A 75 -9.52 -5.96 -7.90
N ALA A 76 -9.26 -5.03 -6.98
CA ALA A 76 -8.72 -5.36 -5.65
C ALA A 76 -9.85 -5.90 -4.75
N ASP A 77 -9.59 -7.01 -4.06
CA ASP A 77 -10.44 -7.48 -2.97
C ASP A 77 -10.06 -6.79 -1.65
N VAL A 78 -8.79 -6.42 -1.49
CA VAL A 78 -8.26 -5.64 -0.36
C VAL A 78 -7.01 -4.87 -0.78
N ALA A 79 -6.74 -3.76 -0.11
CA ALA A 79 -5.51 -3.00 -0.30
C ALA A 79 -4.75 -2.79 1.02
N LEU A 80 -3.44 -3.05 0.98
CA LEU A 80 -2.50 -2.82 2.06
C LEU A 80 -1.54 -1.68 1.68
N VAL A 81 -1.63 -0.54 2.36
CA VAL A 81 -0.69 0.58 2.21
C VAL A 81 0.37 0.48 3.30
N ALA A 82 1.51 -0.14 2.98
CA ALA A 82 2.61 -0.36 3.91
C ALA A 82 3.96 -0.47 3.17
N PRO A 83 5.08 0.02 3.75
CA PRO A 83 5.07 1.05 4.80
C PRO A 83 4.35 2.30 4.33
N ALA A 84 3.56 2.94 5.21
CA ALA A 84 2.95 4.24 4.92
C ALA A 84 3.74 5.38 5.58
N THR A 85 4.48 6.12 4.75
CA THR A 85 5.23 7.32 5.16
C THR A 85 4.30 8.43 5.63
N PHE A 86 4.81 9.34 6.47
CA PHE A 86 4.11 10.55 6.92
C PHE A 86 3.50 11.34 5.74
N ASN A 87 4.24 11.50 4.65
CA ASN A 87 3.77 12.16 3.44
C ASN A 87 2.53 11.46 2.84
N THR A 88 2.58 10.14 2.70
CA THR A 88 1.46 9.37 2.13
C THR A 88 0.24 9.40 3.04
N VAL A 89 0.43 9.23 4.36
CA VAL A 89 -0.64 9.32 5.36
C VAL A 89 -1.35 10.68 5.31
N ASN A 90 -0.59 11.77 5.23
CA ASN A 90 -1.17 13.12 5.19
C ASN A 90 -1.88 13.39 3.86
N HIS A 91 -1.28 13.03 2.72
CA HIS A 91 -1.95 13.16 1.43
C HIS A 91 -3.27 12.40 1.41
N TRP A 92 -3.26 11.16 1.87
CA TRP A 92 -4.46 10.33 1.90
C TRP A 92 -5.55 10.91 2.81
N ALA A 93 -5.22 11.28 4.04
CA ALA A 93 -6.17 11.86 4.99
C ALA A 93 -6.77 13.19 4.50
N LEU A 94 -6.02 13.97 3.72
CA LEU A 94 -6.47 15.24 3.14
C LEU A 94 -7.15 15.10 1.77
N GLY A 95 -7.25 13.89 1.22
CA GLY A 95 -7.78 13.65 -0.12
C GLY A 95 -6.90 14.17 -1.27
N LEU A 96 -5.60 14.35 -1.02
CA LEU A 96 -4.63 14.81 -2.01
C LEU A 96 -4.11 13.62 -2.83
N THR A 97 -4.30 13.69 -4.15
CA THR A 97 -4.08 12.59 -5.09
C THR A 97 -2.87 12.82 -6.00
N SER A 98 -1.79 13.35 -5.43
CA SER A 98 -0.60 13.80 -6.19
C SER A 98 0.18 12.68 -6.88
N HIS A 99 0.00 11.43 -6.48
CA HIS A 99 0.56 10.24 -7.13
C HIS A 99 -0.36 9.03 -6.96
N PHE A 100 -0.07 7.95 -7.71
CA PHE A 100 -0.94 6.79 -7.83
C PHE A 100 -1.37 6.18 -6.48
N VAL A 101 -0.43 5.93 -5.56
CA VAL A 101 -0.72 5.26 -4.27
C VAL A 101 -1.79 5.97 -3.42
N PRO A 102 -1.63 7.23 -2.98
CA PRO A 102 -2.64 7.94 -2.19
C PRO A 102 -3.90 8.23 -3.02
N ALA A 103 -3.79 8.35 -4.35
CA ALA A 103 -4.96 8.52 -5.19
C ALA A 103 -5.84 7.28 -5.21
N PHE A 104 -5.26 6.10 -5.42
CA PHE A 104 -5.98 4.84 -5.31
C PHE A 104 -6.54 4.65 -3.90
N ALA A 105 -5.73 4.89 -2.86
CA ALA A 105 -6.15 4.71 -1.48
C ALA A 105 -7.32 5.64 -1.10
N ALA A 106 -7.33 6.87 -1.59
CA ALA A 106 -8.45 7.80 -1.40
C ALA A 106 -9.71 7.34 -2.16
N GLU A 107 -9.56 6.89 -3.41
CA GLU A 107 -10.68 6.38 -4.21
C GLU A 107 -11.27 5.08 -3.63
N ALA A 108 -10.42 4.20 -3.09
CA ALA A 108 -10.79 2.92 -2.52
C ALA A 108 -11.77 3.06 -1.34
N ILE A 109 -11.69 4.16 -0.58
CA ILE A 109 -12.68 4.50 0.46
C ILE A 109 -14.08 4.61 -0.16
N GLY A 110 -14.22 5.39 -1.24
CA GLY A 110 -15.51 5.58 -1.92
C GLY A 110 -16.01 4.33 -2.64
N LYS A 111 -15.09 3.43 -3.04
CA LYS A 111 -15.42 2.13 -3.65
C LYS A 111 -15.77 1.05 -2.62
N GLY A 112 -15.61 1.31 -1.33
CA GLY A 112 -15.82 0.31 -0.29
C GLY A 112 -14.80 -0.84 -0.32
N ILE A 113 -13.62 -0.62 -0.94
CA ILE A 113 -12.54 -1.62 -0.93
C ILE A 113 -11.93 -1.61 0.48
N PRO A 114 -11.82 -2.78 1.15
CA PRO A 114 -11.18 -2.85 2.45
C PRO A 114 -9.74 -2.34 2.40
N LEU A 115 -9.40 -1.47 3.35
CA LEU A 115 -8.11 -0.78 3.41
C LEU A 115 -7.43 -1.04 4.75
N VAL A 116 -6.19 -1.50 4.68
CA VAL A 116 -5.28 -1.65 5.81
C VAL A 116 -4.06 -0.76 5.57
N THR A 117 -3.56 -0.12 6.62
CA THR A 117 -2.31 0.63 6.54
C THR A 117 -1.45 0.41 7.77
N MET A 118 -0.14 0.35 7.56
CA MET A 118 0.84 0.36 8.64
C MET A 118 1.79 1.54 8.44
N PRO A 119 1.60 2.63 9.20
CA PRO A 119 2.49 3.78 9.16
C PRO A 119 3.91 3.41 9.58
N CYS A 120 4.89 3.97 8.88
CA CYS A 120 6.31 3.84 9.20
C CYS A 120 6.94 5.23 9.15
N VAL A 121 7.19 5.80 10.32
CA VAL A 121 7.69 7.17 10.48
C VAL A 121 8.77 7.21 11.56
N ASN A 122 9.71 8.15 11.43
CA ASN A 122 10.67 8.40 12.50
C ASN A 122 10.00 9.10 13.69
N GLN A 123 10.69 9.15 14.84
CA GLN A 123 10.15 9.73 16.08
C GLN A 123 9.75 11.21 15.92
N ALA A 124 10.51 12.00 15.16
CA ALA A 124 10.20 13.42 14.96
C ALA A 124 8.89 13.63 14.20
N LEU A 125 8.66 12.83 13.15
CA LEU A 125 7.41 12.86 12.38
C LEU A 125 6.23 12.30 13.19
N ALA A 126 6.46 11.28 14.04
CA ALA A 126 5.43 10.77 14.95
C ALA A 126 4.96 11.82 15.97
N GLN A 127 5.84 12.75 16.38
CA GLN A 127 5.50 13.86 17.27
C GLN A 127 4.83 15.03 16.55
N HIS A 128 4.80 15.04 15.21
CA HIS A 128 4.17 16.12 14.46
C HIS A 128 2.64 16.08 14.68
N PRO A 129 1.99 17.19 15.05
CA PRO A 129 0.57 17.21 15.44
C PRO A 129 -0.39 16.75 14.34
N GLN A 130 0.02 16.89 13.07
CA GLN A 130 -0.76 16.41 11.94
C GLN A 130 -0.83 14.87 11.87
N PHE A 131 0.17 14.14 12.37
CA PHE A 131 0.24 12.69 12.17
C PHE A 131 -0.97 11.98 12.78
N GLU A 132 -1.19 12.15 14.09
CA GLU A 132 -2.33 11.54 14.78
C GLU A 132 -3.68 12.04 14.25
N ARG A 133 -3.77 13.30 13.81
CA ARG A 133 -4.99 13.83 13.16
C ARG A 133 -5.28 13.08 11.87
N SER A 134 -4.27 12.90 11.03
CA SER A 134 -4.41 12.16 9.77
C SER A 134 -4.74 10.69 10.02
N LEU A 135 -4.12 10.04 11.01
CA LEU A 135 -4.49 8.67 11.38
C LEU A 135 -5.94 8.58 11.88
N ALA A 136 -6.39 9.53 12.70
CA ALA A 136 -7.78 9.59 13.15
C ALA A 136 -8.75 9.75 11.97
N THR A 137 -8.47 10.69 11.06
CA THR A 137 -9.27 10.87 9.84
C THR A 137 -9.36 9.59 8.99
N LEU A 138 -8.25 8.86 8.83
CA LEU A 138 -8.26 7.59 8.10
C LEU A 138 -9.08 6.52 8.83
N ARG A 139 -8.97 6.42 10.15
CA ARG A 139 -9.81 5.51 10.96
C ARG A 139 -11.30 5.85 10.83
N ASP A 140 -11.65 7.13 10.91
CA ASP A 140 -13.03 7.60 10.74
C ASP A 140 -13.57 7.31 9.33
N ALA A 141 -12.69 7.29 8.33
CA ALA A 141 -13.00 6.88 6.96
C ALA A 141 -13.06 5.36 6.74
N GLY A 142 -12.92 4.55 7.79
CA GLY A 142 -13.00 3.09 7.73
C GLY A 142 -11.70 2.36 7.39
N VAL A 143 -10.56 3.06 7.37
CA VAL A 143 -9.24 2.45 7.16
C VAL A 143 -8.78 1.77 8.46
N THR A 144 -8.31 0.53 8.34
CA THR A 144 -7.68 -0.17 9.46
C THR A 144 -6.24 0.29 9.61
N VAL A 145 -5.99 1.15 10.59
CA VAL A 145 -4.66 1.70 10.89
C VAL A 145 -3.97 0.84 11.95
N LEU A 146 -2.99 0.05 11.52
CA LEU A 146 -2.12 -0.73 12.39
C LEU A 146 -1.02 0.15 13.00
N ARG A 147 -0.44 -0.30 14.11
CA ARG A 147 0.71 0.37 14.73
C ARG A 147 2.00 -0.24 14.18
N GLY A 148 2.72 0.49 13.33
CA GLY A 148 4.12 0.21 13.02
C GLY A 148 4.99 1.21 13.78
N ALA A 149 5.84 0.76 14.68
CA ALA A 149 6.86 1.63 15.28
C ALA A 149 8.06 0.83 15.77
N PRO A 150 9.29 1.10 15.29
CA PRO A 150 9.68 1.95 14.14
C PRO A 150 9.65 1.23 12.78
N ASP A 151 9.21 -0.03 12.75
CA ASP A 151 9.25 -0.91 11.58
C ASP A 151 7.83 -1.39 11.19
N VAL A 152 7.73 -2.06 10.03
CA VAL A 152 6.52 -2.73 9.56
C VAL A 152 6.55 -4.19 9.98
N ASP A 153 5.56 -4.60 10.77
CA ASP A 153 5.22 -6.01 10.97
C ASP A 153 4.38 -6.49 9.78
N TRP A 154 5.08 -7.04 8.77
CA TRP A 154 4.46 -7.53 7.54
C TRP A 154 3.50 -8.70 7.77
N ASP A 155 3.82 -9.59 8.71
CA ASP A 155 2.98 -10.75 9.00
C ASP A 155 1.66 -10.30 9.65
N ALA A 156 1.71 -9.33 10.57
CA ALA A 156 0.50 -8.72 11.13
C ALA A 156 -0.30 -7.94 10.08
N ALA A 157 0.38 -7.25 9.16
CA ALA A 157 -0.26 -6.48 8.10
C ALA A 157 -0.99 -7.38 7.08
N LEU A 158 -0.36 -8.47 6.63
CA LEU A 158 -0.98 -9.46 5.75
C LEU A 158 -2.12 -10.21 6.45
N SER A 159 -1.92 -10.58 7.72
CA SER A 159 -2.96 -11.26 8.52
C SER A 159 -4.20 -10.38 8.72
N GLU A 160 -4.02 -9.07 8.94
CA GLU A 160 -5.14 -8.13 8.98
C GLU A 160 -5.84 -8.04 7.62
N ALA A 161 -5.08 -7.95 6.51
CA ALA A 161 -5.67 -7.89 5.17
C ALA A 161 -6.57 -9.12 4.87
N GLY A 162 -6.15 -10.32 5.29
CA GLY A 162 -6.96 -11.54 5.18
C GLY A 162 -8.28 -11.46 5.95
N ARG A 163 -8.24 -11.01 7.21
CA ARG A 163 -9.44 -10.83 8.05
C ARG A 163 -10.46 -9.84 7.50
N ARG A 164 -10.13 -9.03 6.49
CA ARG A 164 -11.06 -8.07 5.88
C ARG A 164 -11.88 -8.64 4.72
N ILE A 165 -11.52 -9.81 4.21
CA ILE A 165 -12.20 -10.46 3.08
C ILE A 165 -12.86 -11.80 3.45
N ASP A 166 -12.65 -12.27 4.68
CA ASP A 166 -13.40 -13.38 5.30
C ASP A 166 -14.80 -12.94 5.76
#